data_AF-A0A3D3QBJ8-F1
#
_entry.id   AF-A0A3D3QBJ8-F1
#
_cell.length_a   1.000
_cell.length_b   1.000
_cell.length_c   1.000
_cell.angle_alpha   90.00
_cell.angle_beta   90.00
_cell.angle_gamma   90.00
#
_symmetry.space_group_name_H-M   'P 1'
#
loop_
_entity.id
_entity.type
_entity.pdbx_description
1 polymer ?
#
loop_
_entity_poly.entity_id
_entity_poly.type
_entity_poly.pdbx_seq_one_letter_code
_entity_poly.pdbx_strand_id
1 'polypeptide(L)'
;IKGFTGVDDPYEKPQSPEIYIDTMKQEPIESLQHILDSLFDMGLIADSQLLVHEASAHSGFTDLSGEIGNRLADEESEKDRAQ
;
A
#
# COMPACT_ATOMS: atom_id res chain seq x y z
N ILE A 1 -3.35 -10.74 34.82
CA ILE A 1 -3.35 -9.35 34.27
C ILE A 1 -4.72 -8.77 34.59
N LYS A 2 -4.88 -7.47 34.85
CA LYS A 2 -6.21 -6.85 35.02
C LYS A 2 -6.37 -5.78 33.94
N GLY A 3 -7.56 -5.66 33.38
CA GLY A 3 -7.86 -4.68 32.31
C GLY A 3 -7.30 -5.10 30.94
N PHE A 4 -7.23 -6.41 30.65
CA PHE A 4 -6.83 -6.89 29.33
C PHE A 4 -8.06 -6.98 28.41
N THR A 5 -8.08 -6.21 27.34
CA THR A 5 -9.20 -6.13 26.40
C THR A 5 -9.40 -7.45 25.65
N GLY A 6 -10.66 -7.86 25.50
CA GLY A 6 -11.04 -9.17 24.95
C GLY A 6 -10.94 -10.35 25.94
N VAL A 7 -10.43 -10.13 27.17
CA VAL A 7 -10.39 -11.15 28.23
C VAL A 7 -11.15 -10.68 29.46
N ASP A 8 -10.64 -9.65 30.14
CA ASP A 8 -11.24 -9.07 31.35
C ASP A 8 -12.05 -7.80 31.04
N ASP A 9 -11.63 -7.03 30.03
CA ASP A 9 -12.36 -5.86 29.53
C ASP A 9 -13.01 -6.18 28.18
N PRO A 10 -14.29 -5.87 27.96
CA PRO A 10 -14.95 -6.11 26.68
C PRO A 10 -14.40 -5.18 25.58
N TYR A 11 -14.35 -5.66 24.34
CA TYR A 11 -14.03 -4.84 23.17
C TYR A 11 -15.31 -4.40 22.46
N GLU A 12 -15.44 -3.09 22.21
CA GLU A 12 -16.54 -2.51 21.45
C GLU A 12 -16.13 -2.34 19.98
N LYS A 13 -16.70 -3.15 19.10
CA LYS A 13 -16.42 -3.08 17.66
C LYS A 13 -16.96 -1.77 17.07
N PRO A 14 -16.25 -1.14 16.11
CA PRO A 14 -16.77 0.02 15.40
C PRO A 14 -18.04 -0.35 14.62
N GLN A 15 -19.06 0.50 14.72
CA GLN A 15 -20.35 0.26 14.04
C GLN A 15 -20.30 0.57 12.54
N SER A 16 -19.45 1.51 12.13
CA SER A 16 -19.32 1.95 10.73
C SER A 16 -17.87 2.28 10.43
N PRO A 17 -16.99 1.27 10.31
CA PRO A 17 -15.61 1.49 9.90
C PRO A 17 -15.56 1.89 8.42
N GLU A 18 -14.63 2.77 8.07
CA GLU A 18 -14.36 3.14 6.68
C GLU A 18 -13.79 1.96 5.89
N ILE A 19 -12.95 1.15 6.55
CA ILE A 19 -12.34 -0.07 5.98
C ILE A 19 -12.39 -1.17 7.04
N TYR A 20 -12.83 -2.38 6.66
CA TYR A 20 -12.84 -3.56 7.52
C TYR A 20 -11.94 -4.67 6.95
N ILE A 21 -10.98 -5.14 7.75
CA ILE A 21 -10.03 -6.20 7.37
C ILE A 21 -10.29 -7.44 8.22
N ASP A 22 -10.52 -8.58 7.55
CA ASP A 22 -10.67 -9.88 8.20
C ASP A 22 -9.35 -10.66 8.08
N THR A 23 -8.46 -10.45 9.04
CA THR A 23 -7.12 -11.06 9.05
C THR A 23 -7.14 -12.59 9.20
N MET A 24 -8.30 -13.20 9.46
CA MET A 24 -8.45 -14.66 9.46
C MET A 24 -8.77 -15.22 8.08
N LYS A 25 -9.18 -14.37 7.13
CA LYS A 25 -9.58 -14.77 5.77
C LYS A 25 -8.71 -14.17 4.68
N GLN A 26 -7.91 -13.16 5.01
CA GLN A 26 -7.07 -12.44 4.07
C GLN A 26 -5.61 -12.62 4.46
N GLU A 27 -4.76 -12.89 3.48
CA GLU A 27 -3.32 -12.79 3.65
C GLU A 27 -2.91 -11.32 3.83
N PRO A 28 -1.74 -11.04 4.44
CA PRO A 28 -1.29 -9.66 4.66
C PRO A 28 -1.22 -8.83 3.38
N ILE A 29 -0.79 -9.43 2.26
CA ILE A 29 -0.66 -8.72 0.98
C ILE A 29 -2.04 -8.38 0.38
N GLU A 30 -3.03 -9.25 0.56
CA GLU A 30 -4.40 -9.04 0.12
C GLU A 30 -5.08 -7.95 0.96
N SER A 31 -4.84 -7.99 2.27
CA SER A 31 -5.31 -6.96 3.20
C SER A 31 -4.73 -5.58 2.84
N LEU A 32 -3.44 -5.53 2.50
CA LEU A 32 -2.78 -4.30 2.08
C LEU A 32 -3.37 -3.75 0.78
N GLN A 33 -3.54 -4.60 -0.24
CA GLN A 33 -4.15 -4.17 -1.50
C GLN A 33 -5.55 -3.60 -1.28
N HIS A 34 -6.37 -4.27 -0.47
CA HIS A 34 -7.72 -3.79 -0.14
C HIS A 34 -7.71 -2.39 0.53
N ILE A 35 -6.73 -2.13 1.41
CA ILE A 35 -6.57 -0.81 2.02
C ILE A 35 -6.17 0.23 0.95
N LEU A 36 -5.19 -0.07 0.10
CA LEU A 36 -4.72 0.84 -0.94
C LEU A 36 -5.83 1.19 -1.93
N ASP A 37 -6.60 0.21 -2.38
CA ASP A 37 -7.74 0.41 -3.27
C ASP A 37 -8.79 1.32 -2.62
N SER A 38 -9.11 1.08 -1.34
CA SER A 38 -10.06 1.92 -0.60
C SER A 38 -9.59 3.37 -0.48
N LEU A 39 -8.29 3.59 -0.23
CA LEU A 39 -7.71 4.93 -0.15
C LEU A 39 -7.71 5.64 -1.51
N PHE A 40 -7.44 4.90 -2.59
CA PHE A 40 -7.51 5.42 -3.95
C PHE A 40 -8.93 5.81 -4.34
N ASP A 41 -9.92 4.97 -4.04
CA ASP A 41 -11.34 5.24 -4.31
C ASP A 41 -11.87 6.46 -3.54
N MET A 42 -11.33 6.71 -2.34
CA MET A 42 -11.60 7.93 -1.57
C MET A 42 -10.86 9.17 -2.11
N GLY A 43 -9.99 9.01 -3.11
CA GLY A 43 -9.19 10.09 -3.69
C GLY A 43 -8.09 10.60 -2.76
N LEU A 44 -7.67 9.80 -1.78
CA LEU A 44 -6.64 10.17 -0.79
C LEU A 44 -5.22 9.93 -1.31
N ILE A 45 -5.08 9.02 -2.28
CA ILE A 45 -3.81 8.71 -2.96
C ILE A 45 -4.04 8.70 -4.48
N ALA A 46 -2.96 8.93 -5.23
CA ALA A 46 -3.02 9.03 -6.69
C ALA A 46 -3.09 7.68 -7.41
N ASP A 47 -2.66 6.59 -6.76
CA ASP A 47 -2.63 5.24 -7.32
C ASP A 47 -2.60 4.19 -6.18
N SER A 48 -3.11 2.98 -6.44
CA SER A 48 -3.12 1.82 -5.53
C SER A 48 -2.18 0.69 -5.94
N GLN A 49 -1.33 0.87 -6.97
CA GLN A 49 -0.37 -0.14 -7.40
C GLN A 49 0.63 -0.51 -6.29
N LEU A 50 0.78 -1.80 -6.04
CA LEU A 50 1.86 -2.33 -5.20
C LEU A 50 3.19 -2.29 -5.97
N LEU A 51 4.18 -1.63 -5.39
CA LEU A 51 5.52 -1.49 -5.96
C LEU A 51 6.52 -2.51 -5.40
N VAL A 52 6.05 -3.48 -4.62
CA VAL A 52 6.90 -4.49 -3.97
C VAL A 52 7.40 -5.51 -5.00
N HIS A 53 8.72 -5.54 -5.23
CA HIS A 53 9.38 -6.64 -5.94
C HIS A 53 9.86 -7.73 -4.96
N GLU A 54 9.66 -8.99 -5.34
CA GLU A 54 9.91 -10.22 -4.57
C GLU A 54 11.21 -10.18 -3.72
N ALA A 55 11.06 -10.46 -2.42
CA ALA A 55 12.13 -10.88 -1.48
C ALA A 55 13.28 -9.91 -1.15
N SER A 56 13.10 -8.59 -1.22
CA SER A 56 14.06 -7.68 -0.54
C SER A 56 13.57 -7.34 0.87
N ALA A 57 14.21 -7.96 1.86
CA ALA A 57 13.99 -7.68 3.27
C ALA A 57 14.11 -6.17 3.53
N HIS A 58 12.98 -5.53 3.87
CA HIS A 58 12.88 -4.24 4.56
C HIS A 58 14.13 -3.35 4.41
N SER A 59 14.25 -2.67 3.27
CA SER A 59 15.12 -1.50 3.18
C SER A 59 14.23 -0.28 3.06
N GLY A 60 14.23 0.55 4.13
CA GLY A 60 13.33 1.69 4.34
C GLY A 60 13.52 2.87 3.38
N PHE A 61 13.78 2.61 2.09
CA PHE A 61 14.06 3.63 1.08
C PHE A 61 13.81 3.21 -0.39
N THR A 62 13.35 1.99 -0.68
CA THR A 62 13.56 1.40 -2.03
C THR A 62 12.63 1.86 -3.15
N ASP A 63 11.62 2.69 -2.89
CA ASP A 63 10.60 3.01 -3.91
C ASP A 63 10.79 4.34 -4.66
N LEU A 64 11.91 5.03 -4.43
CA LEU A 64 12.29 6.19 -5.25
C LEU A 64 12.85 5.80 -6.63
N SER A 65 12.87 4.51 -6.96
CA SER A 65 13.47 3.96 -8.18
C SER A 65 12.49 3.92 -9.37
N GLY A 66 11.18 3.82 -9.10
CA GLY A 66 10.15 3.69 -10.14
C GLY A 66 9.85 5.01 -10.87
N GLU A 67 9.90 6.15 -10.17
CA GLU A 67 9.63 7.47 -10.75
C GLU A 67 10.80 8.03 -11.58
N ILE A 68 12.04 7.58 -11.36
CA ILE A 68 13.20 8.02 -12.15
C ILE A 68 13.37 7.19 -13.42
N GLY A 69 13.02 5.90 -13.40
CA GLY A 69 13.19 5.01 -14.55
C GLY A 69 12.30 5.35 -15.75
N ASN A 70 11.05 5.76 -15.51
CA ASN A 70 10.11 6.00 -16.61
C ASN A 70 10.28 7.38 -17.27
N ARG A 71 10.85 8.38 -16.58
CA ARG A 71 11.07 9.73 -17.13
C ARG A 71 12.33 9.84 -17.99
N LEU A 72 13.33 9.00 -17.76
CA LEU A 72 14.57 9.00 -18.55
C LEU A 72 14.39 8.32 -19.92
N ALA A 73 13.45 7.37 -20.03
CA ALA A 73 13.14 6.69 -21.30
C ALA A 73 12.45 7.60 -22.33
N ASP A 74 11.63 8.55 -21.86
CA ASP A 74 10.97 9.53 -22.72
C ASP A 74 11.92 10.64 -23.18
N GLU A 75 12.88 11.05 -22.35
CA GLU A 75 13.83 12.12 -22.65
C GLU A 75 14.97 11.69 -23.62
N GLU A 76 15.39 10.42 -23.64
CA GLU A 76 16.37 9.93 -24.62
C GLU A 76 15.78 9.78 -26.04
N SER A 77 14.49 9.45 -26.18
CA SER A 77 13.83 9.28 -27.49
C SER A 77 13.65 10.59 -28.25
N GLU A 78 13.62 11.75 -27.59
CA GLU A 78 13.49 13.04 -28.27
C GLU A 78 14.83 13.57 -28.82
N LYS A 79 15.95 13.12 -28.24
CA LYS A 79 17.29 13.60 -28.62
C LYS A 79 17.82 12.96 -29.90
N ASP A 80 17.44 11.72 -30.17
CA ASP A 80 17.83 10.97 -31.38
C ASP A 80 17.04 11.37 -32.65
N ARG A 81 15.92 12.10 -32.50
CA ARG A 81 15.16 12.64 -33.65
C ARG A 81 15.69 13.98 -34.17
N ALA A 82 16.68 14.57 -33.50
CA ALA A 82 17.18 15.92 -33.79
C ALA A 82 18.63 15.94 -34.36
N GLN A 83 19.18 14.81 -34.79
CA GLN A 83 20.50 14.72 -35.45
C GLN A 83 20.41 14.26 -36.90
#